data_AF-A0AA36CP73-F1
#
_entry.id   AF-A0AA36CP73-F1
#
_cell.length_a   1.000
_cell.length_b   1.000
_cell.length_c   1.000
_cell.angle_alpha   90.00
_cell.angle_beta   90.00
_cell.angle_gamma   90.00
#
_symmetry.space_group_name_H-M   'P 1'
#
loop_
_entity.id
_entity.type
_entity.pdbx_description
1 polymer ?
#
loop_
_entity_poly.entity_id
_entity_poly.type
_entity_poly.pdbx_seq_one_letter_code
_entity_poly.pdbx_strand_id
1 'polypeptide(L)'
;MFADQWDGHKKVVHLMEEPGCTEDFSSFLRFLYCNHVILHPQNTLPILVLADKYNVPSLKKVCQDYAIHRILPHLSLKELYTEWFSYATRAYHPPIIRACISSIGHQFETVIGEEWQLEWESADAEQIEHILRHNSLIVSNEFVVWKAVLRWLNSPSHPERREPITVAKLMNNLLPLIRFPFMSGEELAEVEEGEMPETARSLHLPFVNLAYKYQAQPLARRAQAVEFSGCQFLVRLYSDVRWTARIILSRHDLDSRTRPEISSSFMTRASAIQNDGWKWSLKIIGSNYGGDETKRVILVAEEIDQARSVEYLFTICDESKVLRSVAGRKNFTKSRDSTELSLKHKGVELPFHEVIRDASLFVDANDLHIQLMLKPIE
;
A
#
# COMPACT_ATOMS: atom_id res chain seq x y z
N MET A 1 -22.13 -27.00 -22.66
CA MET A 1 -23.01 -26.43 -23.72
C MET A 1 -23.46 -27.48 -24.73
N PHE A 2 -22.56 -28.27 -25.31
CA PHE A 2 -22.90 -29.30 -26.33
C PHE A 2 -23.12 -30.71 -25.78
N ALA A 3 -23.23 -30.88 -24.46
CA ALA A 3 -23.57 -32.16 -23.85
C ALA A 3 -25.07 -32.42 -23.97
N ASP A 4 -25.48 -33.69 -24.06
CA ASP A 4 -26.90 -34.10 -24.18
C ASP A 4 -27.78 -33.63 -23.02
N GLN A 5 -27.18 -33.30 -21.87
CA GLN A 5 -27.87 -32.73 -20.71
C GLN A 5 -28.32 -31.27 -20.90
N TRP A 6 -27.93 -30.64 -22.00
CA TRP A 6 -28.28 -29.27 -22.36
C TRP A 6 -29.07 -29.32 -23.68
N ASP A 7 -28.59 -28.68 -24.74
CA ASP A 7 -29.23 -28.66 -26.06
C ASP A 7 -28.28 -29.24 -27.12
N GLY A 8 -27.73 -30.44 -26.89
CA GLY A 8 -26.75 -31.08 -27.78
C GLY A 8 -27.20 -31.25 -29.24
N HIS A 9 -28.51 -31.22 -29.49
CA HIS A 9 -29.11 -31.34 -30.82
C HIS A 9 -29.22 -30.02 -31.60
N LYS A 10 -29.05 -28.85 -30.96
CA LYS A 10 -29.13 -27.55 -31.63
C LYS A 10 -27.83 -27.24 -32.36
N LYS A 11 -27.91 -27.07 -33.70
CA LYS A 11 -26.77 -26.68 -34.55
C LYS A 11 -26.40 -25.20 -34.46
N VAL A 12 -27.27 -24.37 -33.90
CA VAL A 12 -27.08 -22.91 -33.78
C VAL A 12 -27.24 -22.51 -32.32
N VAL A 13 -26.25 -21.78 -31.81
CA VAL A 13 -26.25 -21.19 -30.47
C VAL A 13 -26.22 -19.68 -30.62
N HIS A 14 -27.20 -19.00 -30.05
CA HIS A 14 -27.23 -17.53 -30.00
C HIS A 14 -26.51 -17.07 -28.74
N LEU A 15 -25.41 -16.34 -28.91
CA LEU A 15 -24.62 -15.77 -27.82
C LEU A 15 -24.92 -14.27 -27.73
N MET A 16 -25.17 -13.78 -26.51
CA MET A 16 -25.33 -12.36 -26.25
C MET A 16 -24.09 -11.85 -25.52
N GLU A 17 -23.41 -10.89 -26.14
CA GLU A 17 -22.20 -10.25 -25.63
C GLU A 17 -22.38 -8.73 -25.63
N GLU A 18 -21.57 -8.04 -24.82
CA GLU A 18 -21.49 -6.58 -24.88
C GLU A 18 -20.95 -6.13 -26.25
N PRO A 19 -21.25 -4.89 -26.70
CA PRO A 19 -20.89 -4.41 -28.03
C PRO A 19 -19.39 -4.57 -28.34
N GLY A 20 -18.50 -4.15 -27.43
CA GLY A 20 -17.05 -4.29 -27.63
C GLY A 20 -16.58 -5.76 -27.67
N CYS A 21 -17.21 -6.64 -26.88
CA CYS A 21 -16.93 -8.08 -26.93
C CYS A 21 -17.41 -8.72 -28.23
N THR A 22 -18.48 -8.17 -28.84
CA THR A 22 -19.02 -8.67 -30.10
C THR A 22 -18.07 -8.36 -31.26
N GLU A 23 -17.49 -7.16 -31.29
CA GLU A 23 -16.53 -6.75 -32.32
C GLU A 23 -15.26 -7.62 -32.30
N ASP A 24 -14.73 -7.89 -31.11
CA ASP A 24 -13.51 -8.69 -30.92
C ASP A 24 -13.75 -10.21 -30.80
N PHE A 25 -15.00 -10.67 -30.90
CA PHE A 25 -15.34 -12.09 -30.77
C PHE A 25 -14.64 -12.96 -31.82
N SER A 26 -14.44 -12.42 -33.03
CA SER A 26 -13.73 -13.11 -34.11
C SER A 26 -12.25 -13.37 -33.76
N SER A 27 -11.60 -12.41 -33.09
CA SER A 27 -10.23 -12.53 -32.59
C SER A 27 -10.13 -13.60 -31.49
N PHE A 28 -11.11 -13.64 -30.59
CA PHE A 28 -11.22 -14.68 -29.57
C PHE A 28 -11.41 -16.08 -30.19
N LEU A 29 -12.31 -16.23 -31.16
CA LEU A 29 -12.49 -17.50 -31.88
C LEU A 29 -11.21 -17.91 -32.61
N ARG A 30 -10.54 -16.98 -33.29
CA ARG A 30 -9.26 -17.28 -33.96
C ARG A 30 -8.22 -17.84 -33.00
N PHE A 31 -8.16 -17.35 -31.76
CA PHE A 31 -7.29 -17.93 -30.75
C PHE A 31 -7.66 -19.39 -30.44
N LEU A 32 -8.94 -19.72 -30.31
CA LEU A 32 -9.37 -21.11 -30.04
C LEU A 32 -8.96 -22.09 -31.15
N TYR A 33 -8.98 -21.65 -32.41
CA TYR A 33 -8.64 -22.52 -33.54
C TYR A 33 -7.14 -22.54 -33.87
N CYS A 34 -6.45 -21.40 -33.72
CA CYS A 34 -5.09 -21.21 -34.22
C CYS A 34 -4.05 -21.01 -33.11
N ASN A 35 -4.47 -20.93 -31.85
CA ASN A 35 -3.63 -20.56 -30.70
C ASN A 35 -2.85 -19.25 -30.92
N HIS A 36 -3.46 -18.30 -31.64
CA HIS A 36 -2.84 -17.05 -32.05
C HIS A 36 -3.82 -15.88 -31.89
N VAL A 37 -3.38 -14.81 -31.22
CA VAL A 37 -4.15 -13.58 -31.00
C VAL A 37 -3.24 -12.38 -31.17
N ILE A 38 -3.79 -11.26 -31.64
CA ILE A 38 -3.10 -9.97 -31.73
C ILE A 38 -3.77 -9.04 -30.73
N LEU A 39 -3.01 -8.57 -29.74
CA LEU A 39 -3.50 -7.69 -28.68
C LEU A 39 -3.11 -6.23 -28.96
N HIS A 40 -4.07 -5.35 -28.76
CA HIS A 40 -4.02 -3.90 -28.84
C HIS A 40 -4.66 -3.31 -27.57
N PRO A 41 -4.32 -2.08 -27.16
CA PRO A 41 -4.89 -1.48 -25.95
C PRO A 41 -6.42 -1.52 -25.90
N GLN A 42 -7.07 -1.32 -27.05
CA GLN A 42 -8.53 -1.25 -27.17
C GLN A 42 -9.21 -2.63 -27.14
N ASN A 43 -8.60 -3.67 -27.72
CA ASN A 43 -9.21 -5.00 -27.80
C ASN A 43 -8.86 -5.92 -26.61
N THR A 44 -7.86 -5.55 -25.81
CA THR A 44 -7.36 -6.44 -24.74
C THR A 44 -8.40 -6.66 -23.65
N LEU A 45 -9.14 -5.63 -23.25
CA LEU A 45 -10.18 -5.75 -22.23
C LEU A 45 -11.37 -6.61 -22.73
N PRO A 46 -11.96 -6.37 -23.92
CA PRO A 46 -12.97 -7.28 -24.49
C PRO A 46 -12.51 -8.74 -24.61
N ILE A 47 -11.29 -8.98 -25.11
CA ILE A 47 -10.75 -10.34 -25.25
C ILE A 47 -10.54 -10.99 -23.87
N LEU A 48 -10.13 -10.22 -22.86
CA LEU A 48 -10.00 -10.71 -21.49
C LEU A 48 -11.37 -11.10 -20.90
N VAL A 49 -12.40 -10.27 -21.09
CA VAL A 49 -13.78 -10.55 -20.67
C VAL A 49 -14.28 -11.85 -21.30
N LEU A 50 -14.07 -12.03 -22.61
CA LEU A 50 -14.41 -13.26 -23.31
C LEU A 50 -13.63 -14.46 -22.78
N ALA A 51 -12.32 -14.32 -22.58
CA ALA A 51 -11.48 -15.39 -22.06
C ALA A 51 -11.93 -15.84 -20.66
N ASP A 52 -12.40 -14.91 -19.83
CA ASP A 52 -12.95 -15.22 -18.51
C ASP A 52 -14.32 -15.91 -18.62
N LYS A 53 -15.24 -15.36 -19.41
CA LYS A 53 -16.59 -15.89 -19.62
C LYS A 53 -16.61 -17.30 -20.20
N TYR A 54 -15.73 -17.58 -21.16
CA TYR A 54 -15.61 -18.88 -21.83
C TYR A 54 -14.55 -19.80 -21.20
N ASN A 55 -13.98 -19.41 -20.07
CA ASN A 55 -13.02 -20.19 -19.29
C ASN A 55 -11.81 -20.67 -20.10
N VAL A 56 -11.11 -19.73 -20.74
CA VAL A 56 -9.89 -19.95 -21.53
C VAL A 56 -8.68 -19.39 -20.76
N PRO A 57 -8.10 -20.17 -19.80
CA PRO A 57 -7.11 -19.64 -18.86
C PRO A 57 -5.79 -19.22 -19.51
N SER A 58 -5.38 -19.87 -20.60
CA SER A 58 -4.16 -19.53 -21.34
C SER A 58 -4.25 -18.13 -21.94
N LEU A 59 -5.36 -17.81 -22.61
CA LEU A 59 -5.62 -16.49 -23.18
C LEU A 59 -5.78 -15.44 -22.09
N LYS A 60 -6.53 -15.75 -21.03
CA LYS A 60 -6.70 -14.88 -19.86
C LYS A 60 -5.36 -14.43 -19.30
N LYS A 61 -4.43 -15.37 -19.08
CA LYS A 61 -3.09 -15.06 -18.57
C LYS A 61 -2.32 -14.12 -19.51
N VAL A 62 -2.32 -14.40 -20.81
CA VAL A 62 -1.63 -13.55 -21.80
C VAL A 62 -2.21 -12.13 -21.84
N CYS A 63 -3.54 -11.99 -21.78
CA CYS A 63 -4.19 -10.69 -21.73
C CYS A 63 -3.86 -9.93 -20.43
N GLN A 64 -3.85 -10.61 -19.28
CA GLN A 64 -3.47 -10.01 -18.00
C GLN A 64 -2.02 -9.52 -18.01
N ASP A 65 -1.09 -10.35 -18.49
CA ASP A 65 0.33 -10.00 -18.59
C ASP A 65 0.53 -8.80 -19.53
N TYR A 66 -0.14 -8.79 -20.69
CA TYR A 66 -0.07 -7.65 -21.62
C TYR A 66 -0.67 -6.38 -21.01
N ALA A 67 -1.83 -6.48 -20.36
CA ALA A 67 -2.48 -5.34 -19.72
C ALA A 67 -1.59 -4.69 -18.65
N ILE A 68 -1.04 -5.50 -17.74
CA ILE A 68 -0.22 -5.02 -16.63
C ILE A 68 1.04 -4.31 -17.11
N HIS A 69 1.72 -4.85 -18.13
CA HIS A 69 3.03 -4.33 -18.54
C HIS A 69 2.97 -3.27 -19.65
N ARG A 70 1.90 -3.24 -20.45
CA ARG A 70 1.82 -2.41 -21.67
C ARG A 70 0.64 -1.47 -21.74
N ILE A 71 -0.44 -1.71 -20.98
CA ILE A 71 -1.64 -0.87 -21.05
C ILE A 71 -1.73 0.01 -19.81
N LEU A 72 -1.87 -0.61 -18.63
CA LEU A 72 -2.15 0.11 -17.37
C LEU A 72 -1.19 1.28 -17.09
N PRO A 73 0.13 1.17 -17.33
CA PRO A 73 1.07 2.28 -17.06
C PRO A 73 0.89 3.51 -17.95
N HIS A 74 0.16 3.39 -19.06
CA HIS A 74 -0.01 4.44 -20.07
C HIS A 74 -1.43 4.99 -20.15
N LEU A 75 -2.37 4.40 -19.39
CA LEU A 75 -3.76 4.85 -19.36
C LEU A 75 -3.92 6.16 -18.58
N SER A 76 -4.96 6.90 -18.92
CA SER A 76 -5.42 7.98 -18.06
C SER A 76 -5.99 7.41 -16.75
N LEU A 77 -5.90 8.20 -15.66
CA LEU A 77 -6.45 7.81 -14.36
C LEU A 77 -7.95 7.48 -14.47
N LYS A 78 -8.70 8.18 -15.34
CA LYS A 78 -10.14 7.99 -15.54
C LYS A 78 -10.48 6.65 -16.16
N GLU A 79 -9.84 6.30 -17.27
CA GLU A 79 -10.02 5.00 -17.92
C GLU A 79 -9.57 3.86 -16.99
N LEU A 80 -8.45 4.04 -16.29
CA LEU A 80 -7.94 3.06 -15.34
C LEU A 80 -8.94 2.80 -14.21
N TYR A 81 -9.52 3.84 -13.62
CA TYR A 81 -10.46 3.72 -12.50
C TYR A 81 -11.84 3.18 -12.95
N THR A 82 -12.40 3.75 -14.01
CA THR A 82 -13.79 3.47 -14.43
C THR A 82 -13.93 2.16 -15.19
N GLU A 83 -12.95 1.78 -16.02
CA GLU A 83 -13.02 0.59 -16.85
C GLU A 83 -12.24 -0.57 -16.22
N TRP A 84 -10.92 -0.42 -16.09
CA TRP A 84 -10.04 -1.52 -15.71
C TRP A 84 -10.17 -1.91 -14.26
N PHE A 85 -10.18 -0.95 -13.33
CA PHE A 85 -10.32 -1.23 -11.91
C PHE A 85 -11.71 -1.77 -11.58
N SER A 86 -12.78 -1.18 -12.12
CA SER A 86 -14.15 -1.70 -11.99
C SER A 86 -14.34 -3.11 -12.57
N TYR A 87 -13.76 -3.39 -13.75
CA TYR A 87 -13.79 -4.75 -14.28
C TYR A 87 -12.99 -5.71 -13.41
N ALA A 88 -11.77 -5.34 -13.03
CA ALA A 88 -10.86 -6.22 -12.29
C ALA A 88 -11.39 -6.60 -10.91
N THR A 89 -12.08 -5.70 -10.21
CA THR A 89 -12.74 -6.03 -8.93
C THR A 89 -13.92 -6.96 -9.14
N ARG A 90 -14.83 -6.66 -10.08
CA ARG A 90 -15.99 -7.52 -10.37
C ARG A 90 -15.61 -8.93 -10.83
N ALA A 91 -14.58 -9.05 -11.66
CA ALA A 91 -14.06 -10.32 -12.18
C ALA A 91 -13.04 -10.99 -11.24
N TYR A 92 -12.73 -10.36 -10.10
CA TYR A 92 -11.76 -10.81 -9.11
C TYR A 92 -10.41 -11.21 -9.73
N HIS A 93 -9.71 -10.22 -10.29
CA HIS A 93 -8.38 -10.40 -10.89
C HIS A 93 -7.28 -9.70 -10.06
N PRO A 94 -6.78 -10.33 -8.98
CA PRO A 94 -5.82 -9.72 -8.05
C PRO A 94 -4.58 -9.08 -8.71
N PRO A 95 -3.96 -9.66 -9.76
CA PRO A 95 -2.80 -9.04 -10.41
C PRO A 95 -3.11 -7.69 -11.05
N ILE A 96 -4.26 -7.58 -11.74
CA ILE A 96 -4.70 -6.31 -12.35
C ILE A 96 -5.12 -5.33 -11.26
N ILE A 97 -5.87 -5.78 -10.25
CA ILE A 97 -6.28 -4.95 -9.10
C ILE A 97 -5.04 -4.29 -8.46
N ARG A 98 -4.00 -5.07 -8.15
CA ARG A 98 -2.74 -4.54 -7.57
C ARG A 98 -2.07 -3.51 -8.49
N ALA A 99 -1.97 -3.78 -9.79
CA ALA A 99 -1.36 -2.86 -10.75
C ALA A 99 -2.17 -1.55 -10.90
N CYS A 100 -3.50 -1.62 -10.94
CA CYS A 100 -4.37 -0.46 -10.93
C CYS A 100 -4.20 0.36 -9.66
N ILE A 101 -4.20 -0.27 -8.48
CA ILE A 101 -4.06 0.42 -7.20
C ILE A 101 -2.67 1.05 -7.05
N SER A 102 -1.62 0.44 -7.59
CA SER A 102 -0.29 1.07 -7.60
C SER A 102 -0.33 2.41 -8.33
N SER A 103 -1.00 2.45 -9.49
CA SER A 103 -1.14 3.67 -10.30
C SER A 103 -2.06 4.71 -9.64
N ILE A 104 -3.22 4.27 -9.13
CA ILE A 104 -4.15 5.10 -8.36
C ILE A 104 -3.46 5.66 -7.10
N GLY A 105 -2.66 4.83 -6.43
CA GLY A 105 -1.94 5.19 -5.21
C GLY A 105 -1.00 6.37 -5.39
N HIS A 106 -0.38 6.50 -6.56
CA HIS A 106 0.48 7.65 -6.88
C HIS A 106 -0.30 8.97 -7.02
N GLN A 107 -1.57 8.91 -7.43
CA GLN A 107 -2.44 10.06 -7.65
C GLN A 107 -3.64 10.06 -6.70
N PHE A 108 -3.52 9.40 -5.55
CA PHE A 108 -4.67 9.13 -4.69
C PHE A 108 -5.26 10.41 -4.10
N GLU A 109 -4.44 11.43 -3.81
CA GLU A 109 -4.92 12.76 -3.41
C GLU A 109 -5.85 13.40 -4.44
N THR A 110 -5.59 13.20 -5.74
CA THR A 110 -6.48 13.66 -6.81
C THR A 110 -7.81 12.90 -6.81
N VAL A 111 -7.77 11.58 -6.59
CA VAL A 111 -8.96 10.72 -6.56
C VAL A 111 -9.91 11.06 -5.42
N ILE A 112 -9.38 11.47 -4.26
CA ILE A 112 -10.20 11.91 -3.12
C ILE A 112 -10.52 13.41 -3.16
N GLY A 113 -10.03 14.12 -4.17
CA GLY A 113 -10.30 15.55 -4.39
C GLY A 113 -11.75 15.80 -4.85
N GLU A 114 -12.12 17.08 -4.92
CA GLU A 114 -13.48 17.49 -5.30
C GLU A 114 -13.82 17.10 -6.76
N GLU A 115 -12.85 17.14 -7.66
CA GLU A 115 -13.05 16.80 -9.08
C GLU A 115 -13.47 15.35 -9.32
N TRP A 116 -13.09 14.45 -8.41
CA TRP A 116 -13.33 13.00 -8.49
C TRP A 116 -14.39 12.52 -7.50
N GLN A 117 -15.10 13.46 -6.87
CA GLN A 117 -16.06 13.15 -5.82
C GLN A 117 -17.14 12.17 -6.29
N LEU A 118 -17.65 12.33 -7.53
CA LEU A 118 -18.71 11.47 -8.06
C LEU A 118 -18.22 10.02 -8.23
N GLU A 119 -17.06 9.84 -8.86
CA GLU A 119 -16.43 8.54 -9.07
C GLU A 119 -16.07 7.87 -7.74
N TRP A 120 -15.53 8.64 -6.78
CA TRP A 120 -15.22 8.16 -5.44
C TRP A 120 -16.48 7.70 -4.70
N GLU A 121 -17.53 8.50 -4.68
CA GLU A 121 -18.79 8.17 -4.00
C GLU A 121 -19.52 6.96 -4.62
N SER A 122 -19.44 6.82 -5.94
CA SER A 122 -20.00 5.69 -6.68
C SER A 122 -19.25 4.36 -6.48
N ALA A 123 -18.05 4.40 -5.89
CA ALA A 123 -17.21 3.23 -5.70
C ALA A 123 -17.85 2.19 -4.78
N ASP A 124 -17.64 0.92 -5.11
CA ASP A 124 -18.11 -0.21 -4.31
C ASP A 124 -17.27 -0.39 -3.04
N ALA A 125 -17.85 -1.02 -2.00
CA ALA A 125 -17.15 -1.27 -0.74
C ALA A 125 -15.84 -2.05 -0.94
N GLU A 126 -15.84 -3.07 -1.81
CA GLU A 126 -14.67 -3.88 -2.12
C GLU A 126 -13.55 -3.06 -2.79
N GLN A 127 -13.92 -2.10 -3.65
CA GLN A 127 -12.96 -1.18 -4.27
C GLN A 127 -12.28 -0.30 -3.21
N ILE A 128 -13.04 0.27 -2.29
CA ILE A 128 -12.51 1.07 -1.19
C ILE A 128 -11.61 0.22 -0.28
N GLU A 129 -12.04 -1.00 0.08
CA GLU A 129 -11.24 -1.92 0.89
C GLU A 129 -9.88 -2.22 0.22
N HIS A 130 -9.88 -2.52 -1.08
CA HIS A 130 -8.67 -2.77 -1.84
C HIS A 130 -7.72 -1.57 -1.86
N ILE A 131 -8.23 -0.37 -2.09
CA ILE A 131 -7.43 0.87 -2.08
C ILE A 131 -6.83 1.09 -0.69
N LEU A 132 -7.63 1.05 0.37
CA LEU A 132 -7.19 1.33 1.73
C LEU A 132 -6.16 0.32 2.26
N ARG A 133 -6.28 -0.95 1.85
CA ARG A 133 -5.33 -2.01 2.19
C ARG A 133 -3.94 -1.76 1.61
N HIS A 134 -3.83 -1.01 0.51
CA HIS A 134 -2.55 -0.77 -0.14
C HIS A 134 -1.66 0.18 0.68
N ASN A 135 -0.38 -0.21 0.81
CA ASN A 135 0.58 0.52 1.64
C ASN A 135 1.24 1.71 0.92
N SER A 136 1.29 1.69 -0.41
CA SER A 136 1.99 2.71 -1.20
C SER A 136 1.07 3.84 -1.67
N LEU A 137 -0.05 4.10 -0.97
CA LEU A 137 -0.84 5.30 -1.26
C LEU A 137 -0.03 6.54 -0.87
N ILE A 138 0.04 7.51 -1.78
CA ILE A 138 0.65 8.81 -1.54
C ILE A 138 -0.44 9.76 -1.03
N VAL A 139 -0.29 10.22 0.21
CA VAL A 139 -1.27 11.07 0.91
C VAL A 139 -0.57 12.05 1.83
N SER A 140 -1.20 13.20 2.10
CA SER A 140 -0.68 14.18 3.06
C SER A 140 -0.58 13.61 4.47
N ASN A 141 -1.70 13.12 5.00
CA ASN A 141 -1.78 12.47 6.31
C ASN A 141 -2.89 11.40 6.30
N GLU A 142 -2.90 10.53 7.30
CA GLU A 142 -3.95 9.50 7.41
C GLU A 142 -5.32 10.14 7.72
N PHE A 143 -5.35 11.32 8.31
CA PHE A 143 -6.60 12.04 8.60
C PHE A 143 -7.38 12.39 7.33
N VAL A 144 -6.70 12.75 6.24
CA VAL A 144 -7.33 12.96 4.92
C VAL A 144 -7.97 11.67 4.39
N VAL A 145 -7.33 10.51 4.59
CA VAL A 145 -7.88 9.20 4.24
C VAL A 145 -9.16 8.94 5.04
N TRP A 146 -9.13 9.17 6.35
CA TRP A 146 -10.30 9.04 7.22
C TRP A 146 -11.47 9.90 6.74
N LYS A 147 -11.23 11.19 6.47
CA LYS A 147 -12.26 12.09 5.93
C LYS A 147 -12.79 11.63 4.58
N ALA A 148 -11.96 11.06 3.71
CA ALA A 148 -12.41 10.49 2.44
C ALA A 148 -13.35 9.29 2.63
N VAL A 149 -13.06 8.42 3.59
CA VAL A 149 -13.94 7.28 3.96
C VAL A 149 -15.25 7.77 4.55
N LEU A 150 -15.20 8.78 5.43
CA LEU A 150 -16.42 9.38 6.00
C LEU A 150 -17.31 10.02 4.92
N ARG A 151 -16.72 10.73 3.95
CA ARG A 151 -17.46 11.28 2.81
C ARG A 151 -18.12 10.19 1.97
N TRP A 152 -17.39 9.11 1.67
CA TRP A 152 -17.93 7.96 0.93
C TRP A 152 -19.10 7.27 1.66
N LEU A 153 -18.97 7.10 2.98
CA LEU A 153 -20.03 6.54 3.83
C LEU A 153 -21.25 7.46 3.89
N ASN A 154 -21.01 8.77 3.92
CA ASN A 154 -22.03 9.81 3.95
C ASN A 154 -22.44 10.27 2.55
N SER A 155 -22.19 9.51 1.48
CA SER A 155 -22.67 9.91 0.15
C SER A 155 -24.21 9.94 0.11
N PRO A 156 -24.82 11.01 -0.45
CA PRO A 156 -26.28 11.08 -0.63
C PRO A 156 -26.80 10.09 -1.67
N SER A 157 -25.94 9.63 -2.58
CA SER A 157 -26.29 8.70 -3.66
C SER A 157 -26.58 7.29 -3.16
N HIS A 158 -26.11 6.96 -1.95
CA HIS A 158 -26.18 5.61 -1.37
C HIS A 158 -26.69 5.63 0.08
N PRO A 159 -27.97 6.01 0.31
CA PRO A 159 -28.53 6.11 1.66
C PRO A 159 -28.51 4.77 2.42
N GLU A 160 -28.53 3.64 1.71
CA GLU A 160 -28.45 2.28 2.28
C GLU A 160 -27.16 2.05 3.08
N ARG A 161 -26.07 2.76 2.74
CA ARG A 161 -24.80 2.66 3.45
C ARG A 161 -24.87 3.21 4.87
N ARG A 162 -25.85 4.08 5.17
CA ARG A 162 -26.07 4.70 6.48
C ARG A 162 -26.99 3.89 7.40
N GLU A 163 -27.59 2.81 6.89
CA GLU A 163 -28.39 1.93 7.72
C GLU A 163 -27.53 1.29 8.82
N PRO A 164 -27.98 1.24 10.09
CA PRO A 164 -27.13 0.83 11.22
C PRO A 164 -26.42 -0.51 11.04
N ILE A 165 -27.09 -1.49 10.43
CA ILE A 165 -26.55 -2.83 10.18
C ILE A 165 -25.47 -2.78 9.07
N THR A 166 -25.74 -2.03 8.01
CA THR A 166 -24.83 -1.90 6.86
C THR A 166 -23.59 -1.11 7.24
N VAL A 167 -23.75 0.03 7.94
CA VAL A 167 -22.63 0.82 8.50
C VAL A 167 -21.76 -0.06 9.37
N ALA A 168 -22.34 -0.83 10.30
CA ALA A 168 -21.56 -1.66 11.21
C ALA A 168 -20.71 -2.71 10.46
N LYS A 169 -21.27 -3.33 9.41
CA LYS A 169 -20.53 -4.28 8.55
C LYS A 169 -19.39 -3.59 7.79
N LEU A 170 -19.68 -2.47 7.13
CA LEU A 170 -18.69 -1.71 6.38
C LEU A 170 -17.56 -1.21 7.31
N MET A 171 -17.90 -0.67 8.46
CA MET A 171 -16.92 -0.17 9.43
C MET A 171 -16.06 -1.28 10.03
N ASN A 172 -16.60 -2.47 10.27
CA ASN A 172 -15.80 -3.61 10.72
C ASN A 172 -14.71 -4.00 9.71
N ASN A 173 -14.96 -3.83 8.41
CA ASN A 173 -13.97 -4.10 7.37
C ASN A 173 -13.01 -2.93 7.14
N LEU A 174 -13.50 -1.69 7.20
CA LEU A 174 -12.76 -0.49 6.85
C LEU A 174 -11.88 0.05 7.99
N LEU A 175 -12.36 0.02 9.25
CA LEU A 175 -11.63 0.55 10.40
C LEU A 175 -10.23 -0.09 10.59
N PRO A 176 -10.05 -1.42 10.45
CA PRO A 176 -8.71 -2.02 10.53
C PRO A 176 -7.73 -1.56 9.44
N LEU A 177 -8.23 -1.03 8.32
CA LEU A 177 -7.40 -0.58 7.19
C LEU A 177 -6.92 0.88 7.35
N ILE A 178 -7.52 1.63 8.28
CA ILE A 178 -7.16 3.01 8.59
C ILE A 178 -6.07 3.02 9.67
N ARG A 179 -4.98 3.76 9.40
CA ARG A 179 -3.80 3.77 10.28
C ARG A 179 -3.86 4.90 11.30
N PHE A 180 -4.87 4.86 12.19
CA PHE A 180 -5.06 5.83 13.28
C PHE A 180 -3.79 6.15 14.09
N PRO A 181 -2.86 5.20 14.38
CA PRO A 181 -1.63 5.50 15.12
C PRO A 181 -0.76 6.62 14.54
N PHE A 182 -0.90 6.93 13.24
CA PHE A 182 -0.13 7.97 12.54
C PHE A 182 -0.88 9.31 12.37
N MET A 183 -2.08 9.45 12.93
CA MET A 183 -2.77 10.74 13.01
C MET A 183 -2.18 11.60 14.15
N SER A 184 -2.39 12.90 14.12
CA SER A 184 -2.02 13.79 15.23
C SER A 184 -2.93 13.61 16.45
N GLY A 185 -2.51 14.08 17.62
CA GLY A 185 -3.37 14.08 18.81
C GLY A 185 -4.63 14.93 18.62
N GLU A 186 -4.52 16.07 17.91
CA GLU A 186 -5.65 16.94 17.56
C GLU A 186 -6.59 16.25 16.56
N GLU A 187 -6.02 15.60 15.54
CA GLU A 187 -6.77 14.84 14.54
C GLU A 187 -7.50 13.64 15.16
N LEU A 188 -6.90 12.96 16.14
CA LEU A 188 -7.53 11.87 16.87
C LEU A 188 -8.68 12.35 17.77
N ALA A 189 -8.55 13.53 18.39
CA ALA A 189 -9.63 14.15 19.15
C ALA A 189 -10.82 14.49 18.22
N GLU A 190 -10.55 15.05 17.04
CA GLU A 190 -11.60 15.29 16.02
C GLU A 190 -12.27 13.99 15.55
N VAL A 191 -11.51 12.90 15.41
CA VAL A 191 -12.08 11.58 15.07
C VAL A 191 -13.02 11.07 16.16
N GLU A 192 -12.67 11.28 17.43
CA GLU A 192 -13.45 10.85 18.60
C GLU A 192 -14.73 11.69 18.80
N GLU A 193 -14.65 12.99 18.51
CA GLU A 193 -15.75 13.95 18.61
C GLU A 193 -16.68 13.91 17.39
N GLY A 194 -16.20 13.42 16.25
CA GLY A 194 -16.92 13.42 14.98
C GLY A 194 -18.30 12.77 15.02
N GLU A 195 -19.23 13.33 14.23
CA GLU A 195 -20.59 12.83 14.11
C GLU A 195 -20.61 11.47 13.40
N MET A 196 -20.67 10.39 14.18
CA MET A 196 -20.87 9.02 13.70
C MET A 196 -22.16 8.44 14.30
N PRO A 197 -22.88 7.57 13.56
CA PRO A 197 -24.00 6.82 14.13
C PRO A 197 -23.56 6.10 15.40
N GLU A 198 -24.37 6.10 16.47
CA GLU A 198 -23.99 5.55 17.78
C GLU A 198 -23.46 4.10 17.70
N THR A 199 -24.01 3.29 16.78
CA THR A 199 -23.55 1.93 16.50
C THR A 199 -22.09 1.90 16.01
N ALA A 200 -21.72 2.79 15.11
CA ALA A 200 -20.35 2.93 14.60
C ALA A 200 -19.41 3.56 15.63
N ARG A 201 -19.94 4.37 16.56
CA ARG A 201 -19.16 4.97 17.65
C ARG A 201 -18.50 3.92 18.54
N SER A 202 -19.24 2.87 18.87
CA SER A 202 -18.72 1.75 19.67
C SER A 202 -17.59 0.98 18.98
N LEU A 203 -17.57 0.96 17.64
CA LEU A 203 -16.61 0.18 16.84
C LEU A 203 -15.29 0.90 16.62
N HIS A 204 -15.29 2.23 16.46
CA HIS A 204 -14.05 2.97 16.20
C HIS A 204 -13.23 3.27 17.46
N LEU A 205 -13.89 3.42 18.62
CA LEU A 205 -13.25 3.84 19.87
C LEU A 205 -12.07 2.93 20.30
N PRO A 206 -12.14 1.58 20.17
CA PRO A 206 -10.99 0.71 20.43
C PRO A 206 -9.76 1.04 19.56
N PHE A 207 -9.95 1.42 18.31
CA PHE A 207 -8.85 1.78 17.40
C PHE A 207 -8.21 3.12 17.78
N VAL A 208 -9.04 4.11 18.14
CA VAL A 208 -8.57 5.42 18.63
C VAL A 208 -7.81 5.26 19.96
N ASN A 209 -8.35 4.49 20.92
CA ASN A 209 -7.66 4.19 22.18
C ASN A 209 -6.32 3.48 21.96
N LEU A 210 -6.27 2.55 21.00
CA LEU A 210 -5.04 1.87 20.64
C LEU A 210 -4.02 2.82 19.99
N ALA A 211 -4.48 3.78 19.19
CA ALA A 211 -3.65 4.85 18.64
C ALA A 211 -3.07 5.74 19.75
N TYR A 212 -3.88 6.19 20.71
CA TYR A 212 -3.40 6.94 21.88
C TYR A 212 -2.38 6.13 22.70
N LYS A 213 -2.66 4.85 22.96
CA LYS A 213 -1.72 3.96 23.64
C LYS A 213 -0.40 3.85 22.89
N TYR A 214 -0.45 3.70 21.57
CA TYR A 214 0.74 3.65 20.72
C TYR A 214 1.53 4.96 20.84
N GLN A 215 0.89 6.13 20.68
CA GLN A 215 1.55 7.44 20.72
C GLN A 215 2.15 7.78 22.09
N ALA A 216 1.48 7.39 23.18
CA ALA A 216 1.95 7.63 24.54
C ALA A 216 3.18 6.78 24.92
N GLN A 217 3.32 5.58 24.35
CA GLN A 217 4.42 4.69 24.71
C GLN A 217 5.78 5.12 24.12
N PRO A 218 6.89 4.92 24.86
CA PRO A 218 8.25 5.07 24.32
C PRO A 218 8.52 4.10 23.17
N LEU A 219 9.37 4.48 22.21
CA LEU A 219 9.63 3.67 21.03
C LEU A 219 10.23 2.30 21.37
N ALA A 220 11.03 2.23 22.44
CA ALA A 220 11.58 0.97 22.95
C ALA A 220 10.50 -0.04 23.38
N ARG A 221 9.42 0.44 24.00
CA ARG A 221 8.29 -0.43 24.38
C ARG A 221 7.46 -0.81 23.16
N ARG A 222 7.30 0.10 22.19
CA ARG A 222 6.61 -0.20 20.94
C ARG A 222 7.28 -1.33 20.16
N ALA A 223 8.61 -1.33 20.10
CA ALA A 223 9.37 -2.38 19.40
C ALA A 223 9.15 -3.80 19.98
N GLN A 224 8.79 -3.90 21.25
CA GLN A 224 8.61 -5.17 21.96
C GLN A 224 7.14 -5.62 22.02
N ALA A 225 6.21 -4.72 21.75
CA ALA A 225 4.79 -4.96 21.91
C ALA A 225 4.21 -5.70 20.69
N VAL A 226 3.78 -6.94 20.89
CA VAL A 226 3.21 -7.78 19.81
C VAL A 226 1.92 -7.18 19.24
N GLU A 227 1.16 -6.45 20.05
CA GLU A 227 -0.06 -5.73 19.65
C GLU A 227 0.19 -4.68 18.54
N PHE A 228 1.42 -4.22 18.34
CA PHE A 228 1.76 -3.20 17.33
C PHE A 228 2.29 -3.77 16.01
N SER A 229 1.96 -5.02 15.70
CA SER A 229 2.47 -5.71 14.51
C SER A 229 1.49 -5.73 13.33
N GLY A 230 0.22 -5.37 13.52
CA GLY A 230 -0.80 -5.43 12.48
C GLY A 230 -0.68 -4.38 11.37
N CYS A 231 -1.51 -4.50 10.33
CA CYS A 231 -1.52 -3.63 9.15
C CYS A 231 -1.73 -2.13 9.48
N GLN A 232 -2.48 -1.82 10.53
CA GLN A 232 -2.71 -0.45 11.03
C GLN A 232 -1.43 0.26 11.52
N PHE A 233 -0.34 -0.48 11.76
CA PHE A 233 0.97 0.06 12.15
C PHE A 233 1.94 0.15 10.98
N LEU A 234 1.48 -0.11 9.76
CA LEU A 234 2.29 0.07 8.57
C LEU A 234 2.14 1.49 8.05
N VAL A 235 3.20 2.29 8.09
CA VAL A 235 3.18 3.67 7.54
C VAL A 235 2.82 3.65 6.04
N ARG A 236 2.02 4.59 5.54
CA ARG A 236 1.85 4.84 4.08
C ARG A 236 2.97 5.74 3.54
N LEU A 237 2.89 6.18 2.28
CA LEU A 237 3.78 7.20 1.73
C LEU A 237 3.21 8.59 2.05
N TYR A 238 3.48 9.09 3.26
CA TYR A 238 3.00 10.41 3.67
C TYR A 238 3.83 11.53 3.03
N SER A 239 3.19 12.56 2.48
CA SER A 239 3.87 13.76 1.97
C SER A 239 4.15 14.79 3.07
N ASP A 240 3.26 14.91 4.07
CA ASP A 240 3.54 15.64 5.32
C ASP A 240 4.29 14.73 6.31
N VAL A 241 5.59 14.56 6.06
CA VAL A 241 6.45 13.71 6.88
C VAL A 241 6.79 14.44 8.19
N ARG A 242 6.04 14.12 9.24
CA ARG A 242 6.37 14.59 10.59
C ARG A 242 7.57 13.83 11.14
N TRP A 243 7.37 12.58 11.52
CA TRP A 243 8.35 11.79 12.26
C TRP A 243 8.53 10.36 11.73
N THR A 244 7.80 10.00 10.67
CA THR A 244 7.74 8.63 10.14
C THR A 244 7.98 8.62 8.65
N ALA A 245 8.88 7.77 8.18
CA ALA A 245 9.13 7.56 6.77
C ALA A 245 9.01 6.08 6.42
N ARG A 246 8.40 5.78 5.28
CA ARG A 246 8.47 4.46 4.64
C ARG A 246 9.46 4.52 3.49
N ILE A 247 10.37 3.57 3.45
CA ILE A 247 11.41 3.44 2.43
C ILE A 247 11.23 2.08 1.77
N ILE A 248 11.13 2.08 0.44
CA ILE A 248 10.99 0.87 -0.37
C ILE A 248 12.28 0.72 -1.17
N LEU A 249 12.92 -0.44 -1.08
CA LEU A 249 14.18 -0.73 -1.76
C LEU A 249 14.01 -1.96 -2.64
N SER A 250 14.29 -1.82 -3.93
CA SER A 250 14.21 -2.99 -4.81
C SER A 250 15.39 -3.93 -4.57
N ARG A 251 15.16 -5.24 -4.71
CA ARG A 251 16.24 -6.23 -4.63
C ARG A 251 17.37 -5.97 -5.62
N HIS A 252 17.06 -5.39 -6.77
CA HIS A 252 18.08 -4.99 -7.75
C HIS A 252 19.02 -3.92 -7.17
N ASP A 253 18.47 -2.95 -6.43
CA ASP A 253 19.28 -1.91 -5.77
C ASP A 253 20.09 -2.49 -4.61
N LEU A 254 19.53 -3.50 -3.93
CA LEU A 254 20.19 -4.18 -2.82
C LEU A 254 21.36 -5.06 -3.26
N ASP A 255 21.58 -5.35 -4.54
CA ASP A 255 22.75 -6.13 -4.97
C ASP A 255 24.04 -5.30 -4.81
N SER A 256 24.94 -5.77 -3.95
CA SER A 256 26.22 -5.12 -3.62
C SER A 256 27.12 -4.96 -4.84
N ARG A 257 26.92 -5.80 -5.87
CA ARG A 257 27.66 -5.77 -7.14
C ARG A 257 27.27 -4.60 -8.03
N THR A 258 26.04 -4.11 -7.90
CA THR A 258 25.52 -3.03 -8.75
C THR A 258 25.67 -1.67 -8.08
N ARG A 259 25.52 -1.59 -6.74
CA ARG A 259 25.72 -0.36 -5.96
C ARG A 259 26.39 -0.62 -4.61
N PRO A 260 27.56 0.00 -4.32
CA PRO A 260 28.23 -0.14 -3.03
C PRO A 260 27.54 0.64 -1.89
N GLU A 261 26.80 1.70 -2.23
CA GLU A 261 26.04 2.53 -1.29
C GLU A 261 24.65 2.85 -1.87
N ILE A 262 23.62 2.66 -1.05
CA ILE A 262 22.25 3.08 -1.33
C ILE A 262 21.89 4.12 -0.29
N SER A 263 21.36 5.27 -0.68
CA SER A 263 20.97 6.33 0.24
C SER A 263 19.55 6.82 -0.09
N SER A 264 18.68 6.81 0.92
CA SER A 264 17.33 7.36 0.83
C SER A 264 17.19 8.51 1.82
N SER A 265 16.94 9.72 1.33
CA SER A 265 16.77 10.91 2.15
C SER A 265 15.30 11.24 2.40
N PHE A 266 14.98 11.68 3.60
CA PHE A 266 13.66 12.19 3.98
C PHE A 266 13.82 13.33 4.98
N MET A 267 12.78 14.15 5.11
CA MET A 267 12.77 15.29 6.04
C MET A 267 11.72 15.05 7.12
N THR A 268 12.08 15.23 8.38
CA THR A 268 11.14 15.23 9.50
C THR A 268 10.90 16.64 9.97
N ARG A 269 9.69 16.94 10.45
CA ARG A 269 9.34 18.24 10.99
C ARG A 269 8.73 18.11 12.39
N ALA A 270 9.08 19.03 13.27
CA ALA A 270 8.39 19.15 14.54
C ALA A 270 6.98 19.70 14.33
N SER A 271 6.00 19.17 15.04
CA SER A 271 4.60 19.58 14.92
C SER A 271 4.38 21.08 15.22
N ALA A 272 5.30 21.73 15.93
CA ALA A 272 5.19 23.11 16.37
C ALA A 272 5.98 24.13 15.53
N ILE A 273 6.86 23.71 14.59
CA ILE A 273 7.77 24.62 13.87
C ILE A 273 7.67 24.38 12.37
N GLN A 274 7.20 25.39 11.62
CA GLN A 274 6.89 25.27 10.20
C GLN A 274 8.10 25.40 9.24
N ASN A 275 9.21 26.02 9.66
CA ASN A 275 10.28 26.41 8.73
C ASN A 275 11.58 25.58 8.77
N ASP A 276 11.91 24.90 9.88
CA ASP A 276 13.16 24.13 9.98
C ASP A 276 12.86 22.64 10.10
N GLY A 277 12.84 21.95 8.95
CA GLY A 277 12.80 20.49 8.91
C GLY A 277 14.19 19.89 9.10
N TRP A 278 14.28 18.71 9.72
CA TRP A 278 15.52 17.97 9.84
C TRP A 278 15.65 16.96 8.73
N LYS A 279 16.76 17.03 8.01
CA LYS A 279 17.04 16.13 6.89
C LYS A 279 17.78 14.91 7.40
N TRP A 280 17.32 13.74 7.00
CA TRP A 280 17.87 12.46 7.38
C TRP A 280 18.20 11.67 6.12
N SER A 281 19.26 10.88 6.15
CA SER A 281 19.52 9.85 5.16
C SER A 281 19.69 8.48 5.80
N LEU A 282 18.97 7.50 5.25
CA LEU A 282 19.20 6.10 5.54
C LEU A 282 20.14 5.54 4.48
N LYS A 283 21.34 5.17 4.90
CA LYS A 283 22.39 4.61 4.04
C LYS A 283 22.56 3.12 4.27
N ILE A 284 22.61 2.36 3.19
CA ILE A 284 22.97 0.94 3.23
C ILE A 284 24.30 0.79 2.52
N ILE A 285 25.32 0.40 3.27
CA ILE A 285 26.70 0.31 2.79
C ILE A 285 27.10 -1.16 2.73
N GLY A 286 27.48 -1.61 1.54
CA GLY A 286 28.11 -2.90 1.32
C GLY A 286 29.60 -2.84 1.66
N SER A 287 30.08 -3.84 2.37
CA SER A 287 31.46 -3.92 2.87
C SER A 287 32.00 -5.32 2.61
N ASN A 288 32.95 -5.41 1.67
CA ASN A 288 33.62 -6.65 1.29
C ASN A 288 34.97 -6.74 2.00
N TYR A 289 34.96 -7.04 3.30
CA TYR A 289 36.18 -7.40 4.03
C TYR A 289 36.21 -8.91 4.23
N GLY A 290 37.24 -9.58 3.70
CA GLY A 290 37.50 -11.00 4.00
C GLY A 290 36.68 -12.03 3.21
N GLY A 291 35.95 -11.64 2.16
CA GLY A 291 35.19 -12.57 1.30
C GLY A 291 33.76 -12.84 1.76
N ASP A 292 33.35 -12.32 2.92
CA ASP A 292 31.95 -12.28 3.33
C ASP A 292 31.36 -10.90 3.05
N GLU A 293 30.28 -10.85 2.26
CA GLU A 293 29.62 -9.60 1.94
C GLU A 293 28.82 -9.17 3.17
N THR A 294 29.25 -8.11 3.85
CA THR A 294 28.52 -7.57 5.01
C THR A 294 27.82 -6.28 4.59
N LYS A 295 26.53 -6.17 4.89
CA LYS A 295 25.77 -4.92 4.68
C LYS A 295 25.45 -4.30 6.02
N ARG A 296 25.59 -2.99 6.11
CA ARG A 296 25.30 -2.19 7.30
C ARG A 296 24.31 -1.11 6.95
N VAL A 297 23.38 -0.86 7.86
CA VAL A 297 22.38 0.22 7.73
C VAL A 297 22.78 1.34 8.67
N ILE A 298 22.93 2.54 8.15
CA ILE A 298 23.38 3.72 8.88
C ILE A 298 22.33 4.81 8.73
N LEU A 299 21.82 5.30 9.85
CA LEU A 299 21.02 6.51 9.88
C LEU A 299 21.95 7.70 10.08
N VAL A 300 21.86 8.67 9.17
CA VAL A 300 22.63 9.91 9.18
C VAL A 300 21.68 11.09 9.34
N ALA A 301 21.99 11.97 10.28
CA ALA A 301 21.37 13.29 10.37
C ALA A 301 22.20 14.27 9.53
N GLU A 302 21.58 14.86 8.52
CA GLU A 302 22.21 15.85 7.66
C GLU A 302 22.03 17.25 8.25
N GLU A 303 23.00 18.14 7.97
CA GLU A 303 22.90 19.57 8.30
C GLU A 303 22.64 19.84 9.80
N ILE A 304 23.29 19.08 10.69
CA ILE A 304 23.14 19.26 12.15
C ILE A 304 23.76 20.57 12.61
N ASP A 305 22.93 21.55 12.94
CA ASP A 305 23.39 22.79 13.56
C ASP A 305 23.52 22.71 15.09
N GLN A 306 22.60 21.99 15.74
CA GLN A 306 22.54 21.84 17.19
C GLN A 306 22.51 20.37 17.61
N ALA A 307 23.15 20.05 18.73
CA ALA A 307 23.10 18.70 19.29
C ALA A 307 21.68 18.32 19.70
N ARG A 308 21.24 17.10 19.34
CA ARG A 308 19.89 16.62 19.62
C ARG A 308 19.91 15.13 19.98
N SER A 309 19.24 14.81 21.08
CA SER A 309 18.95 13.42 21.45
C SER A 309 17.69 12.95 20.73
N VAL A 310 17.77 11.85 20.00
CA VAL A 310 16.66 11.28 19.23
C VAL A 310 16.51 9.81 19.60
N GLU A 311 15.28 9.41 19.90
CA GLU A 311 14.87 8.01 19.94
C GLU A 311 14.44 7.60 18.52
N TYR A 312 14.95 6.48 18.03
CA TYR A 312 14.56 5.94 16.73
C TYR A 312 13.92 4.56 16.89
N LEU A 313 13.02 4.24 15.96
CA LEU A 313 12.43 2.93 15.77
C LEU A 313 12.56 2.56 14.30
N PHE A 314 13.38 1.56 14.03
CA PHE A 314 13.62 0.97 12.72
C PHE A 314 12.84 -0.33 12.63
N THR A 315 11.97 -0.45 11.63
CA THR A 315 11.17 -1.66 11.42
C THR A 315 11.28 -2.17 9.99
N ILE A 316 11.22 -3.49 9.86
CA ILE A 316 11.10 -4.20 8.59
C ILE A 316 9.70 -4.80 8.55
N CYS A 317 9.02 -4.60 7.42
CA CYS A 317 7.62 -4.94 7.26
C CYS A 317 7.40 -5.74 5.96
N ASP A 318 6.36 -6.56 5.93
CA ASP A 318 5.78 -7.08 4.68
C ASP A 318 4.57 -6.23 4.26
N GLU A 319 3.79 -6.69 3.25
CA GLU A 319 2.54 -6.03 2.84
C GLU A 319 1.46 -5.97 3.94
N SER A 320 1.54 -6.81 4.98
CA SER A 320 0.46 -7.08 5.94
C SER A 320 0.77 -6.80 7.42
N LYS A 321 2.05 -6.86 7.82
CA LYS A 321 2.49 -6.77 9.21
C LYS A 321 3.94 -6.31 9.37
N VAL A 322 4.26 -5.89 10.59
CA VAL A 322 5.64 -5.64 11.02
C VAL A 322 6.31 -6.96 11.35
N LEU A 323 7.49 -7.21 10.78
CA LEU A 323 8.24 -8.45 10.93
C LEU A 323 9.30 -8.37 12.01
N ARG A 324 9.99 -7.23 12.08
CA ARG A 324 11.08 -6.96 13.01
C ARG A 324 11.11 -5.48 13.35
N SER A 325 11.48 -5.19 14.59
CA SER A 325 11.58 -3.83 15.12
C SER A 325 12.81 -3.71 15.99
N VAL A 326 13.56 -2.62 15.84
CA VAL A 326 14.65 -2.22 16.73
C VAL A 326 14.47 -0.76 17.09
N ALA A 327 14.51 -0.49 18.39
CA ALA A 327 14.53 0.85 18.91
C ALA A 327 15.87 1.17 19.56
N GLY A 328 16.27 2.43 19.50
CA GLY A 328 17.49 2.91 20.12
C GLY A 328 17.42 4.41 20.40
N ARG A 329 18.45 4.92 21.08
CA ARG A 329 18.61 6.33 21.39
C ARG A 329 19.99 6.78 20.97
N LYS A 330 20.08 7.95 20.35
CA LYS A 330 21.34 8.53 19.93
C LYS A 330 21.32 10.04 20.13
N ASN A 331 22.43 10.59 20.62
CA ASN A 331 22.67 12.02 20.56
C ASN A 331 23.47 12.34 19.29
N PHE A 332 22.84 13.05 18.37
CA PHE A 332 23.40 13.51 17.11
C PHE A 332 24.07 14.86 17.31
N THR A 333 25.33 14.99 16.87
CA THR A 333 26.14 16.21 16.98
C THR A 333 26.93 16.41 15.69
N LYS A 334 27.49 17.61 15.44
CA LYS A 334 28.38 17.87 14.29
C LYS A 334 29.55 16.88 14.16
N SER A 335 30.02 16.33 15.28
CA SER A 335 31.13 15.34 15.30
C SER A 335 30.67 13.89 15.20
N ARG A 336 29.38 13.62 15.43
CA ARG A 336 28.76 12.30 15.52
C ARG A 336 27.34 12.39 14.96
N ASP A 337 27.28 12.46 13.65
CA ASP A 337 26.08 12.69 12.84
C ASP A 337 25.38 11.39 12.42
N SER A 338 25.98 10.24 12.72
CA SER A 338 25.53 8.95 12.24
C SER A 338 25.42 7.89 13.35
N THR A 339 24.53 6.94 13.14
CA THR A 339 24.38 5.74 13.97
C THR A 339 24.11 4.53 13.10
N GLU A 340 24.79 3.43 13.40
CA GLU A 340 24.50 2.13 12.80
C GLU A 340 23.23 1.55 13.45
N LEU A 341 22.35 1.01 12.62
CA LEU A 341 21.11 0.36 13.02
C LEU A 341 21.33 -1.16 12.99
N SER A 342 21.68 -1.76 14.13
CA SER A 342 21.85 -3.22 14.23
C SER A 342 20.53 -3.90 14.60
N LEU A 343 20.08 -4.82 13.76
CA LEU A 343 18.95 -5.70 14.09
C LEU A 343 19.40 -6.73 15.11
N LYS A 344 18.58 -7.02 16.13
CA LYS A 344 18.87 -8.08 17.11
C LYS A 344 17.86 -9.21 16.99
N HIS A 345 18.33 -10.46 16.95
CA HIS A 345 17.51 -11.65 17.04
C HIS A 345 17.88 -12.46 18.28
N LYS A 346 16.94 -12.65 19.21
CA LYS A 346 17.15 -13.39 20.48
C LYS A 346 18.40 -12.94 21.26
N GLY A 347 18.71 -11.64 21.21
CA GLY A 347 19.87 -11.06 21.90
C GLY A 347 21.18 -11.09 21.10
N VAL A 348 21.22 -11.71 19.92
CA VAL A 348 22.37 -11.72 19.00
C VAL A 348 22.17 -10.67 17.91
N GLU A 349 23.21 -9.93 17.55
CA GLU A 349 23.15 -9.03 16.40
C GLU A 349 23.00 -9.84 15.11
N LEU A 350 21.94 -9.56 14.37
CA LEU A 350 21.64 -10.18 13.09
C LEU A 350 22.19 -9.25 11.99
N PRO A 351 23.24 -9.67 11.25
CA PRO A 351 23.80 -8.85 10.20
C PRO A 351 22.76 -8.62 9.11
N PHE A 352 22.68 -7.38 8.61
CA PHE A 352 21.65 -7.00 7.62
C PHE A 352 21.76 -7.79 6.31
N HIS A 353 22.93 -8.34 6.00
CA HIS A 353 23.11 -9.25 4.87
C HIS A 353 22.30 -10.55 5.01
N GLU A 354 22.14 -11.09 6.22
CA GLU A 354 21.29 -12.27 6.44
C GLU A 354 19.82 -11.95 6.18
N VAL A 355 19.36 -10.73 6.53
CA VAL A 355 18.01 -10.25 6.22
C VAL A 355 17.74 -10.23 4.71
N ILE A 356 18.77 -9.93 3.90
CA ILE A 356 18.67 -9.88 2.44
C ILE A 356 18.86 -11.26 1.81
N ARG A 357 19.73 -12.11 2.39
CA ARG A 357 20.02 -13.48 1.89
C ARG A 357 18.91 -14.48 2.21
N ASP A 358 18.20 -14.33 3.33
CA ASP A 358 17.02 -15.14 3.65
C ASP A 358 15.87 -14.77 2.70
N ALA A 359 15.98 -15.28 1.47
CA ALA A 359 15.23 -14.94 0.29
C ALA A 359 13.73 -15.33 0.34
N SER A 360 13.09 -15.37 1.51
CA SER A 360 11.66 -15.68 1.64
C SER A 360 10.94 -15.04 2.83
N LEU A 361 11.64 -14.56 3.87
CA LEU A 361 10.96 -14.10 5.10
C LEU A 361 10.77 -12.59 5.20
N PHE A 362 11.65 -11.79 4.58
CA PHE A 362 11.67 -10.33 4.77
C PHE A 362 11.62 -9.51 3.47
N VAL A 363 11.73 -10.15 2.31
CA VAL A 363 11.64 -9.52 0.99
C VAL A 363 10.31 -9.95 0.37
N ASP A 364 9.39 -9.01 0.23
CA ASP A 364 8.07 -9.25 -0.35
C ASP A 364 8.07 -8.81 -1.81
N ALA A 365 7.57 -9.65 -2.72
CA ALA A 365 7.51 -9.35 -4.16
C ALA A 365 8.82 -8.79 -4.79
N ASN A 366 9.99 -9.15 -4.24
CA ASN A 366 11.32 -8.67 -4.66
C ASN A 366 11.71 -7.26 -4.18
N ASP A 367 10.95 -6.68 -3.23
CA ASP A 367 11.24 -5.40 -2.58
C ASP A 367 11.38 -5.57 -1.06
N LEU A 368 12.21 -4.72 -0.45
CA LEU A 368 12.38 -4.61 0.99
C LEU A 368 11.66 -3.35 1.48
N HIS A 369 10.68 -3.54 2.38
CA HIS A 369 9.96 -2.42 2.99
C HIS A 369 10.51 -2.11 4.38
N ILE A 370 11.01 -0.90 4.53
CA ILE A 370 11.55 -0.36 5.76
C ILE A 370 10.65 0.78 6.24
N GLN A 371 10.42 0.86 7.54
CA GLN A 371 9.82 2.05 8.15
C GLN A 371 10.76 2.57 9.23
N LEU A 372 10.85 3.89 9.32
CA LEU A 372 11.63 4.56 10.33
C LEU A 372 10.75 5.57 11.03
N MET A 373 10.76 5.55 12.36
CA MET A 373 10.13 6.54 13.20
C MET A 373 11.17 7.20 14.09
N LEU A 374 11.19 8.53 14.10
CA LEU A 374 12.12 9.35 14.86
C LEU A 374 11.36 10.20 15.87
N LYS A 375 11.77 10.20 17.14
CA LYS A 375 11.16 11.01 18.18
C LYS A 375 12.26 11.82 18.88
N PRO A 376 12.20 13.16 18.86
CA PRO A 376 13.14 13.96 19.65
C PRO A 376 12.92 13.69 21.14
N ILE A 377 14.01 13.64 21.88
CA ILE A 377 14.04 13.55 23.34
C ILE A 377 14.37 14.96 23.82
N GLU A 378 13.46 15.56 24.59
CA GLU A 378 13.68 16.84 25.27
C GLU A 378 14.74 16.72 26.38
#